data_AF-I0Q3I3-F1
#
_entry.id   AF-I0Q3I3-F1
#
_cell.length_a   1.000
_cell.length_b   1.000
_cell.length_c   1.000
_cell.angle_alpha   90.00
_cell.angle_beta   90.00
_cell.angle_gamma   90.00
#
_symmetry.space_group_name_H-M   'P 1'
#
loop_
_entity.id
_entity.type
_entity.pdbx_description
1 polymer ?
#
loop_
_entity_poly.entity_id
_entity_poly.type
_entity_poly.pdbx_seq_one_letter_code
_entity_poly.pdbx_strand_id
1 'polypeptide(L)' 'MRLWQDHLLKAELGQVVDWSHVDKEDYLLATKRSAVSTGKLKYLLLNNQTEDLTQACLFKGVDASYYYEGYNLYQTGEI' A
#
# COMPACT_ATOMS: atom_id res chain seq x y z
N MET A 1 -5.44 6.38 -3.10
CA MET A 1 -4.08 6.95 -3.25
C MET A 1 -3.37 6.95 -1.90
N ARG A 2 -2.33 6.13 -1.76
CA ARG A 2 -1.64 5.80 -0.48
C ARG A 2 -0.23 6.41 -0.34
N LEU A 3 0.19 7.18 -1.36
CA LEU A 3 1.55 7.75 -1.49
C LEU A 3 2.01 8.55 -0.27
N TRP A 4 1.13 9.36 0.31
CA TRP A 4 1.51 10.17 1.48
C TRP A 4 1.90 9.30 2.68
N GLN A 5 1.21 8.17 2.89
CA GLN A 5 1.53 7.24 3.97
C GLN A 5 2.88 6.56 3.74
N ASP A 6 3.17 6.10 2.52
CA ASP A 6 4.47 5.51 2.17
C ASP A 6 5.61 6.53 2.27
N HIS A 7 5.37 7.79 1.89
CA HIS A 7 6.35 8.86 2.07
C HIS A 7 6.68 9.10 3.54
N LEU A 8 5.68 9.11 4.42
CA LEU A 8 5.89 9.26 5.86
C LEU A 8 6.66 8.07 6.44
N LEU A 9 6.27 6.83 6.11
CA LEU A 9 6.97 5.63 6.57
C LEU A 9 8.41 5.60 6.08
N LYS A 10 8.67 6.01 4.83
CA LYS A 10 10.02 6.09 4.28
C LYS A 10 10.86 7.13 5.00
N ALA A 11 10.30 8.30 5.31
CA ALA A 11 11.01 9.38 5.98
C ALA A 11 11.36 9.04 7.43
N GLU A 12 10.44 8.40 8.17
CA GLU A 12 10.61 8.14 9.60
C GLU A 12 11.27 6.79 9.91
N LEU A 13 11.01 5.77 9.07
CA LEU A 13 11.41 4.38 9.33
C LEU A 13 12.29 3.77 8.23
N GLY A 14 12.49 4.45 7.11
CA GLY A 14 13.24 3.92 5.97
C GLY A 14 12.53 2.78 5.22
N GLN A 15 11.24 2.58 5.48
CA GLN A 15 10.45 1.45 4.97
C GLN A 15 9.20 1.95 4.23
N VAL A 16 8.70 1.15 3.29
CA VAL A 16 7.44 1.38 2.57
C VAL A 16 6.55 0.16 2.67
N VAL A 17 5.25 0.31 2.39
CA VAL A 17 4.34 -0.83 2.33
C VAL A 17 4.41 -1.46 0.94
N ASP A 18 4.64 -2.76 0.90
CA ASP A 18 4.50 -3.55 -0.32
C ASP A 18 3.02 -3.90 -0.54
N TRP A 19 2.34 -3.02 -1.27
CA TRP A 19 0.92 -3.17 -1.61
C TRP A 19 0.61 -4.38 -2.50
N SER A 20 1.62 -5.01 -3.11
CA SER A 20 1.41 -6.23 -3.92
C SER A 20 1.07 -7.45 -3.07
N HIS A 21 1.46 -7.44 -1.78
CA HIS A 21 1.19 -8.51 -0.82
C HIS A 21 -0.01 -8.22 0.09
N VAL A 22 -0.64 -7.05 -0.05
CA VAL A 22 -1.83 -6.67 0.71
C VAL A 22 -3.08 -7.07 -0.06
N ASP A 23 -3.95 -7.89 0.55
CA ASP A 23 -5.24 -8.23 -0.05
C ASP A 23 -6.17 -7.02 -0.09
N LYS A 24 -6.81 -6.82 -1.25
CA LYS A 24 -7.68 -5.68 -1.53
C LYS A 24 -8.87 -5.61 -0.56
N GLU A 25 -9.60 -6.71 -0.40
CA GLU A 25 -10.84 -6.71 0.38
C GLU A 25 -10.54 -6.57 1.87
N ASP A 26 -9.50 -7.25 2.35
CA ASP A 26 -9.02 -7.14 3.73
C ASP A 26 -8.58 -5.70 4.05
N TYR A 27 -7.85 -5.04 3.14
CA TYR A 27 -7.44 -3.65 3.30
C TYR A 27 -8.62 -2.68 3.29
N LEU A 28 -9.56 -2.83 2.35
CA LEU A 28 -10.74 -1.96 2.26
C LEU A 28 -11.64 -2.11 3.50
N LEU A 29 -11.84 -3.35 3.98
CA LEU A 29 -12.58 -3.61 5.20
C LEU A 29 -11.88 -3.03 6.43
N ALA A 30 -10.57 -3.22 6.56
CA ALA A 30 -9.78 -2.68 7.65
C ALA A 30 -9.81 -1.13 7.67
N THR A 31 -9.77 -0.51 6.49
CA THR A 31 -9.88 0.94 6.35
C THR A 31 -11.25 1.45 6.81
N LYS A 32 -12.35 0.80 6.39
CA LYS A 32 -13.71 1.15 6.85
C LYS A 32 -13.86 1.01 8.37
N ARG A 33 -13.25 -0.03 8.96
CA ARG A 33 -13.30 -0.27 10.41
C ARG A 33 -12.37 0.61 11.23
N SER A 34 -11.41 1.29 10.61
CA SER A 34 -10.37 2.07 11.30
C SER A 34 -10.92 3.17 12.22
N ALA A 35 -12.12 3.69 11.94
CA ALA A 35 -12.82 4.65 12.81
C ALA A 35 -13.18 4.07 14.19
N VAL A 36 -13.34 2.75 14.28
CA VAL A 36 -13.69 2.03 15.51
C VAL A 36 -12.49 1.26 16.07
N SER A 37 -11.68 0.65 15.20
CA SER A 37 -10.50 -0.11 15.60
C SER A 37 -9.43 -0.11 14.52
N THR A 38 -8.22 0.28 14.91
CA THR A 38 -7.05 0.35 14.03
C THR A 38 -6.21 -0.93 14.01
N GLY A 39 -6.54 -1.93 14.84
CA GLY A 39 -5.68 -3.12 15.05
C GLY A 39 -5.44 -3.94 13.78
N LYS A 40 -6.50 -4.25 13.01
CA LYS A 40 -6.38 -5.03 11.76
C LYS A 40 -5.64 -4.25 10.68
N LEU A 41 -5.88 -2.94 10.55
CA LEU A 41 -5.17 -2.09 9.59
C LEU A 41 -3.68 -2.02 9.94
N LYS A 42 -3.35 -1.79 11.22
CA LYS A 42 -1.96 -1.77 11.69
C LYS A 42 -1.25 -3.11 11.43
N TYR A 43 -1.92 -4.23 11.69
CA TYR A 43 -1.38 -5.57 11.41
C TYR A 43 -1.08 -5.76 9.93
N LEU A 44 -2.02 -5.42 9.04
CA LEU A 44 -1.82 -5.53 7.59
C LEU A 44 -0.65 -4.69 7.10
N LEU A 45 -0.52 -3.44 7.58
CA LEU A 45 0.56 -2.55 7.17
C LEU A 45 1.91 -3.01 7.71
N LEU A 46 2.02 -3.38 8.99
CA LEU A 46 3.27 -3.81 9.61
C LEU A 46 3.82 -5.11 9.01
N ASN A 47 2.95 -6.06 8.67
CA ASN A 47 3.37 -7.35 8.14
C ASN A 47 3.80 -7.31 6.66
N ASN A 48 3.50 -6.22 5.95
CA ASN A 48 3.83 -6.05 4.53
C ASN A 48 4.78 -4.88 4.32
N GLN A 49 5.60 -4.52 5.32
CA GLN A 49 6.65 -3.51 5.14
C GLN A 49 7.84 -4.11 4.41
N THR A 50 8.48 -3.28 3.59
CA THR A 50 9.70 -3.64 2.87
C THR A 50 10.70 -2.49 2.91
N GLU A 51 11.98 -2.86 2.89
CA GLU A 51 13.12 -1.94 2.71
C GLU A 51 13.52 -1.83 1.23
N ASP A 52 12.80 -2.53 0.34
CA ASP A 52 12.96 -2.39 -1.12
C ASP A 52 12.39 -1.04 -1.60
N LEU A 53 13.27 -0.04 -1.64
CA LEU A 53 12.95 1.31 -2.09
C LEU A 53 13.17 1.50 -3.60
N THR A 54 13.25 0.41 -4.38
CA THR A 54 13.46 0.49 -5.83
C THR A 54 12.26 1.07 -6.55
N GLN A 55 12.52 1.66 -7.73
CA GLN A 55 11.48 2.19 -8.61
C GLN A 55 10.46 1.10 -9.01
N ALA A 56 10.92 -0.15 -9.18
CA ALA A 56 10.05 -1.27 -9.51
C ALA A 56 9.06 -1.60 -8.38
N CYS A 57 9.51 -1.55 -7.11
CA CYS A 57 8.62 -1.72 -5.95
C CYS A 57 7.59 -0.59 -5.86
N LEU A 58 8.03 0.66 -6.06
CA LEU A 58 7.14 1.82 -6.08
C LEU A 58 6.05 1.72 -7.16
N PHE A 59 6.41 1.33 -8.39
CA PHE A 59 5.44 1.19 -9.48
C PHE A 59 4.42 0.09 -9.22
N LYS A 60 4.83 -1.06 -8.69
CA LYS A 60 3.90 -2.11 -8.23
C LYS A 60 2.95 -1.60 -7.16
N GLY A 61 3.46 -0.78 -6.24
CA GLY A 61 2.65 -0.13 -5.21
C GLY A 61 1.59 0.81 -5.78
N VAL A 62 1.96 1.60 -6.78
CA VAL A 62 1.04 2.48 -7.51
C VAL A 62 -0.02 1.65 -8.24
N ASP A 63 0.36 0.63 -8.99
CA ASP A 63 -0.57 -0.22 -9.74
C ASP A 63 -1.56 -0.94 -8.81
N ALA A 64 -1.08 -1.51 -7.70
CA ALA A 64 -1.93 -2.09 -6.66
C ALA A 64 -2.88 -1.05 -6.05
N SER A 65 -2.39 0.17 -5.82
CA SER A 65 -3.22 1.26 -5.33
C SER A 65 -4.32 1.63 -6.34
N TYR A 66 -4.05 1.66 -7.64
CA TYR A 66 -5.08 1.94 -8.66
C TYR A 66 -6.08 0.78 -8.79
N TYR A 67 -5.60 -0.47 -8.69
CA TYR A 67 -6.43 -1.67 -8.73
C TYR A 67 -7.47 -1.72 -7.59
N TYR A 68 -7.11 -1.26 -6.39
CA TYR A 68 -8.06 -1.18 -5.27
C TYR A 68 -9.26 -0.27 -5.58
N GLU A 69 -9.03 0.80 -6.33
CA GLU A 69 -10.07 1.75 -6.75
C GLU A 69 -10.80 1.30 -8.04
N GLY A 70 -10.39 0.19 -8.65
CA GLY A 70 -11.03 -0.39 -9.84
C GLY A 70 -10.37 -0.05 -11.18
N TYR A 71 -9.18 0.55 -11.18
CA TYR A 71 -8.44 0.89 -12.40
C TYR A 71 -7.32 -0.14 -12.67
N ASN A 72 -7.32 -0.75 -13.85
CA ASN A 72 -6.36 -1.80 -14.22
C ASN A 72 -5.95 -1.76 -15.71
N LEU A 73 -6.21 -0.65 -16.41
CA LEU A 73 -6.00 -0.55 -17.86
C LEU A 73 -4.53 -0.37 -18.26
N TYR A 74 -3.72 0.23 -17.38
CA TYR A 74 -2.32 0.55 -17.64
C TYR A 74 -1.45 0.07 -16.47
N GLN A 75 -0.21 -0.29 -16.77
CA GLN A 75 0.82 -0.53 -15.77
C GLN A 75 1.78 0.65 -15.72
N THR A 76 2.08 1.15 -14.53
CA THR A 76 2.91 2.35 -14.35
C THR A 76 4.31 2.19 -14.95
N GLY A 77 4.86 0.97 -14.96
CA GLY A 77 6.17 0.68 -15.54
C GLY A 77 6.23 0.63 -17.07
N GLU A 78 5.07 0.67 -17.75
CA GLU A 78 4.95 0.62 -19.22
C GLU A 78 4.63 1.99 -19.85
N ILE A 79 4.53 3.03 -19.03
CA ILE A 79 4.28 4.43 -19.43
C ILE A 79 5.60 5.20 -19.42
#